data_AF-A0A174Q261-F1
#
_entry.id   AF-A0A174Q261-F1
#
_cell.length_a   1.000
_cell.length_b   1.000
_cell.length_c   1.000
_cell.angle_alpha   90.00
_cell.angle_beta   90.00
_cell.angle_gamma   90.00
#
_symmetry.space_group_name_H-M   'P 1'
#
loop_
_entity.id
_entity.type
_entity.pdbx_description
1 polymer ?
#
loop_
_entity_poly.entity_id
_entity_poly.type
_entity_poly.pdbx_seq_one_letter_code
_entity_poly.pdbx_strand_id
1 'polypeptide(L)' 'MEKCDQAEMVFTAYITLKNGNRLYAKQVGKKAFCFPRKETKEKTSK' A
#
# COMPACT_ATOMS: atom_id res chain seq x y z
N MET A 1 13.51 14.23 11.56
CA MET A 1 12.19 13.81 11.04
C MET A 1 12.41 13.35 9.61
N GLU A 2 12.45 12.04 9.37
CA GLU A 2 12.63 11.50 8.02
C GLU A 2 11.48 12.02 7.14
N LYS A 3 11.83 12.68 6.04
CA LYS A 3 10.86 13.11 5.04
C LYS A 3 10.34 11.83 4.37
N CYS A 4 9.18 11.35 4.81
CA CYS A 4 8.45 10.30 4.11
C CYS A 4 7.99 10.91 2.78
N ASP A 5 8.65 10.56 1.67
CA ASP A 5 8.24 11.00 0.35
C ASP A 5 6.86 10.40 0.03
N GLN A 6 5.87 11.26 -0.17
CA GLN A 6 4.51 10.81 -0.49
C GLN A 6 4.47 10.05 -1.84
N ALA A 7 5.43 10.30 -2.74
CA ALA A 7 5.56 9.59 -4.00
C ALA A 7 5.91 8.10 -3.84
N GLU A 8 6.49 7.72 -2.69
CA GLU A 8 6.85 6.34 -2.38
C GLU A 8 5.74 5.59 -1.62
N MET A 9 4.59 6.21 -1.38
CA MET A 9 3.50 5.59 -0.63
C MET A 9 2.41 5.05 -1.55
N VAL A 10 1.90 3.85 -1.23
CA VAL A 10 0.78 3.24 -1.94
C VAL A 10 -0.48 3.40 -1.10
N PHE A 11 -1.52 3.96 -1.70
CA PHE A 11 -2.84 4.12 -1.11
C PHE A 11 -3.82 3.14 -1.76
N THR A 12 -4.48 2.30 -0.96
CA THR A 12 -5.45 1.31 -1.45
C THR A 12 -6.75 1.33 -0.67
N ALA A 13 -7.87 1.08 -1.35
CA ALA A 13 -9.19 1.03 -0.70
C ALA A 13 -9.42 -0.27 0.10
N TYR A 14 -8.66 -1.33 -0.21
CA TYR A 14 -8.71 -2.61 0.48
C TYR A 14 -7.34 -3.28 0.50
N ILE A 15 -7.13 -4.16 1.48
CA ILE A 15 -6.02 -5.12 1.50
C ILE A 15 -6.58 -6.54 1.46
N THR A 16 -5.84 -7.46 0.86
CA THR A 16 -6.16 -8.89 0.89
C THR A 16 -5.46 -9.52 2.10
N LEU A 17 -6.24 -10.16 2.96
CA LEU A 17 -5.75 -10.88 4.12
C LEU A 17 -5.21 -12.26 3.71
N LYS A 18 -4.42 -12.89 4.57
CA LYS A 18 -3.83 -14.23 4.31
C LYS A 18 -4.88 -15.32 4.04
N ASN A 19 -6.09 -15.15 4.55
CA ASN A 19 -7.22 -16.05 4.32
C ASN A 19 -7.96 -15.79 2.99
N GLY A 20 -7.47 -14.89 2.14
CA GLY A 20 -8.06 -14.54 0.85
C GLY A 20 -9.18 -13.48 0.92
N ASN A 21 -9.65 -13.12 2.12
CA ASN A 21 -10.70 -12.12 2.28
C ASN A 21 -10.14 -10.71 2.09
N ARG A 22 -10.97 -9.80 1.56
CA ARG A 22 -10.65 -8.38 1.44
C ARG A 22 -11.15 -7.62 2.67
N LEU A 23 -10.26 -6.87 3.31
CA LEU A 23 -10.62 -5.88 4.31
C LEU A 23 -10.66 -4.50 3.65
N TYR A 24 -11.83 -3.88 3.59
CA TYR A 24 -11.99 -2.54 3.03
C TYR A 24 -11.75 -1.48 4.11
N ALA A 25 -11.07 -0.40 3.74
CA ALA A 25 -10.73 0.69 4.66
C ALA A 25 -11.97 1.28 5.34
N LYS A 26 -13.08 1.38 4.60
CA LYS A 26 -14.37 1.87 5.12
C LYS A 26 -14.90 1.02 6.28
N GLN A 27 -14.64 -0.28 6.30
CA GLN A 27 -15.09 -1.19 7.37
C GLN A 27 -14.37 -0.92 8.70
N VAL A 28 -13.18 -0.31 8.64
CA VAL A 28 -12.37 0.05 9.82
C VAL A 28 -12.32 1.57 10.05
N GLY A 29 -13.26 2.32 9.45
CA GLY A 29 -13.35 3.78 9.61
C GLY A 29 -12.21 4.57 8.97
N LYS A 30 -11.46 3.96 8.05
CA LYS A 30 -10.37 4.62 7.31
C LYS A 30 -10.81 4.97 5.89
N LYS A 31 -10.13 5.97 5.31
CA LYS A 31 -10.30 6.34 3.89
C LYS A 31 -9.52 5.42 2.95
N ALA A 32 -8.30 5.04 3.35
CA ALA A 32 -7.42 4.13 2.62
C ALA A 32 -6.44 3.44 3.58
N PHE A 33 -5.87 2.32 3.15
CA PHE A 33 -4.63 1.79 3.69
C PHE A 33 -3.46 2.50 3.03
N CYS A 34 -2.43 2.81 3.81
CA CYS A 34 -1.21 3.47 3.35
C CYS A 34 -0.02 2.63 3.80
N PHE A 35 0.85 2.27 2.86
CA PHE A 35 2.09 1.56 3.14
C PHE A 35 3.17 1.97 2.15
N PRO A 36 4.46 1.89 2.53
CA PRO A 36 5.55 2.12 1.59
C PRO A 36 5.42 1.19 0.40
N ARG A 37 5.62 1.74 -0.80
CA ARG A 37 5.75 0.94 -2.02
C ARG A 37 6.93 0.02 -1.80
N LYS A 38 6.70 -1.30 -1.85
CA LYS A 38 7.83 -2.22 -1.96
C LYS A 38 8.56 -1.85 -3.25
N GLU A 39 9.82 -1.50 -3.15
CA GLU A 39 10.71 -1.47 -4.31
C GLU A 39 10.75 -2.87 -4.90
N THR A 40 9.86 -3.16 -5.84
CA THR A 40 10.22 -4.10 -6.89
C THR A 40 11.37 -3.43 -7.61
N LYS A 41 12.61 -3.86 -7.32
CA LYS A 41 13.73 -3.64 -8.23
C LYS A 41 13.35 -4.29 -9.55
N GLU A 42 12.55 -3.60 -10.36
CA GLU A 42 12.42 -3.89 -11.77
C GLU A 42 13.80 -3.59 -12.35
N LYS A 43 14.62 -4.64 -12.42
CA LYS A 43 15.79 -4.66 -13.29
C LYS A 43 15.26 -4.61 -14.72
N THR A 44 14.84 -3.44 -15.18
CA THR A 44 14.61 -3.21 -16.60
C THR A 44 15.99 -3.04 -17.24
N SER A 45 16.68 -4.16 -17.45
CA SER A 45 17.72 -4.23 -18.46
C SER A 45 17.04 -4.32 -19.81
N LYS A 46 17.12 -3.25 -20.58
CA LYS A 46 17.05 -3.27 -22.04
C LYS A 46 18.06 -2.28 -22.58
#